data_AF-A0A961Y3Y7-F1
#
_entry.id   AF-A0A961Y3Y7-F1
#
_cell.length_a   1.000
_cell.length_b   1.000
_cell.length_c   1.000
_cell.angle_alpha   90.00
_cell.angle_beta   90.00
_cell.angle_gamma   90.00
#
_symmetry.space_group_name_H-M   'P 1'
#
loop_
_entity.id
_entity.type
_entity.pdbx_description
1 polymer ?
#
loop_
_entity_poly.entity_id
_entity_poly.type
_entity_poly.pdbx_seq_one_letter_code
_entity_poly.pdbx_strand_id
1 'polypeptide(L)'
;MVTVGVVMGLLAIFAGANHPTGGNDTIGCVLKGAVTLIIAGIASLILFVLIPSSARAAEAPPFAMRFCAPWDELKRSLARRYHEVPIGGGVVDRSTIARLLASPDGATWTLVTIDTSGMACMKGTGTGWEPGQLPIREKRT
;
A
#
# COMPACT_ATOMS: atom_id res chain seq x y z
N MET A 1 -0.73 -20.31 10.99
CA MET A 1 -0.65 -21.63 11.68
C MET A 1 -1.67 -21.79 12.80
N VAL A 2 -2.07 -20.74 13.54
CA VAL A 2 -3.07 -20.85 14.62
C VAL A 2 -4.49 -21.18 14.11
N THR A 3 -4.87 -20.72 12.93
CA THR A 3 -6.21 -20.93 12.36
C THR A 3 -6.51 -22.35 11.88
N VAL A 4 -5.48 -23.14 11.53
CA VAL A 4 -5.68 -24.55 11.09
C VAL A 4 -5.90 -25.48 12.28
N GLY A 5 -5.26 -25.19 13.42
CA GLY A 5 -5.36 -26.02 14.63
C GLY A 5 -6.74 -25.96 15.30
N VAL A 6 -7.40 -24.80 15.30
CA VAL A 6 -8.72 -24.63 15.94
C VAL A 6 -9.84 -25.31 15.12
N VAL A 7 -9.76 -25.25 13.79
CA VAL A 7 -10.75 -25.89 12.90
C VAL A 7 -10.70 -27.43 12.99
N MET A 8 -9.50 -28.01 13.13
CA MET A 8 -9.35 -29.45 13.34
C MET A 8 -9.80 -29.91 14.73
N GLY A 9 -9.71 -29.04 15.75
CA GLY A 9 -10.19 -29.34 17.11
C GLY A 9 -11.72 -29.41 17.21
N LEU A 10 -12.46 -28.57 16.48
CA LEU A 10 -13.93 -28.59 16.49
C LEU A 10 -14.52 -29.81 15.75
N LEU A 11 -13.84 -30.33 14.73
CA LEU A 11 -14.27 -31.55 14.03
C LEU A 11 -14.18 -32.80 14.92
N ALA A 12 -13.27 -32.83 15.90
CA ALA A 12 -13.11 -33.97 16.81
C ALA A 12 -14.25 -34.14 17.82
N ILE A 13 -15.03 -33.08 18.09
CA ILE A 13 -16.16 -33.13 19.04
C ILE A 13 -17.34 -33.92 18.45
N PHE A 14 -17.43 -34.06 17.11
CA PHE A 14 -18.55 -34.74 16.45
C PHE A 14 -18.35 -36.24 16.22
N ALA A 15 -17.16 -36.80 16.48
CA ALA A 15 -16.88 -38.22 16.18
C ALA A 15 -17.18 -39.19 17.34
N GLY A 16 -17.65 -38.71 18.50
CA GLY A 16 -17.76 -39.51 19.71
C GLY A 16 -19.17 -39.62 20.29
N ALA A 17 -20.09 -40.32 19.62
CA ALA A 17 -21.27 -40.91 20.28
C ALA A 17 -21.94 -41.96 19.37
N ASN A 18 -21.44 -43.21 19.41
CA ASN A 18 -22.16 -44.35 18.88
C ASN A 18 -22.97 -45.04 20.01
N HIS A 19 -24.25 -45.32 19.69
CA HIS A 19 -25.10 -46.42 20.19
C HIS A 19 -25.88 -46.28 21.53
N PRO A 20 -26.98 -47.04 21.74
CA PRO A 20 -28.35 -46.88 21.20
C PRO A 20 -29.42 -46.73 22.31
N THR A 21 -30.66 -46.30 22.01
CA THR A 21 -31.91 -46.87 22.59
C THR A 21 -33.19 -46.24 22.02
N GLY A 22 -34.18 -47.09 21.71
CA GLY A 22 -35.57 -46.90 22.12
C GLY A 22 -36.43 -45.85 21.40
N GLY A 23 -37.37 -46.31 20.56
CA GLY A 23 -38.38 -45.48 19.91
C GLY A 23 -39.37 -44.82 20.87
N ASN A 24 -39.02 -43.63 21.38
CA ASN A 24 -39.94 -42.53 21.73
C ASN A 24 -39.19 -41.18 21.92
N ASP A 25 -37.85 -41.19 21.93
CA ASP A 25 -37.02 -39.99 22.16
C ASP A 25 -36.61 -39.25 20.87
N THR A 26 -37.19 -39.63 19.72
CA THR A 26 -36.82 -39.08 18.41
C THR A 26 -37.16 -37.58 18.30
N ILE A 27 -38.29 -37.15 18.86
CA ILE A 27 -38.73 -35.74 18.81
C ILE A 27 -37.85 -34.86 19.70
N GLY A 28 -37.44 -35.36 20.87
CA GLY A 28 -36.55 -34.64 21.79
C GLY A 28 -35.13 -34.47 21.25
N CYS A 29 -34.64 -35.44 20.49
CA CYS A 29 -33.31 -35.40 19.86
C CYS A 29 -33.25 -34.38 18.71
N VAL A 30 -34.30 -34.34 17.88
CA VAL A 30 -34.40 -33.38 16.75
C VAL A 30 -34.55 -31.94 17.26
N LEU A 31 -35.35 -31.71 18.31
CA LEU A 31 -35.57 -30.38 18.88
C LEU A 31 -34.31 -29.84 19.57
N LYS A 32 -33.60 -30.68 20.34
CA LYS A 32 -32.31 -30.30 20.95
C LYS A 32 -31.25 -30.01 19.88
N GLY A 33 -31.15 -30.85 18.84
CA GLY A 33 -30.22 -30.65 17.73
C GLY A 33 -30.45 -29.33 16.98
N ALA A 34 -31.70 -29.00 16.67
CA ALA A 34 -32.05 -27.75 15.97
C ALA A 34 -31.73 -26.51 16.82
N VAL A 35 -32.03 -26.54 18.13
CA VAL A 35 -31.74 -25.42 19.05
C VAL A 35 -30.23 -25.22 19.23
N THR A 36 -29.44 -26.30 19.30
CA THR A 36 -27.97 -26.20 19.39
C THR A 36 -27.35 -25.62 18.11
N LEU A 37 -27.88 -25.98 16.93
CA LEU A 37 -27.40 -25.44 15.65
C LEU A 37 -27.69 -23.93 15.49
N ILE A 38 -28.85 -23.47 15.97
CA ILE A 38 -29.22 -22.05 15.92
C ILE A 38 -28.35 -21.23 16.89
N ILE A 39 -28.13 -21.71 18.12
CA ILE A 39 -27.29 -21.01 19.11
C ILE A 39 -25.83 -20.95 18.66
N ALA A 40 -25.30 -22.05 18.10
CA ALA A 40 -23.94 -22.07 17.55
C ALA A 40 -23.78 -21.14 16.34
N GLY A 41 -24.80 -21.05 15.46
CA GLY A 41 -24.81 -20.13 14.34
C GLY A 41 -24.81 -18.66 14.76
N ILE A 42 -25.61 -18.30 15.77
CA ILE A 42 -25.70 -16.93 16.29
C ILE A 42 -24.41 -16.53 17.03
N ALA A 43 -23.83 -17.43 17.83
CA ALA A 43 -22.56 -17.18 18.51
C ALA A 43 -21.40 -16.94 17.52
N SER A 44 -21.40 -17.64 16.38
CA SER A 44 -20.41 -17.46 15.31
C SER A 44 -20.57 -16.11 14.60
N LEU A 45 -21.80 -15.63 14.41
CA LEU A 45 -22.11 -14.32 13.81
C LEU A 45 -21.70 -13.15 14.72
N ILE A 46 -21.86 -13.27 16.03
CA ILE A 46 -21.50 -12.21 16.99
C ILE A 46 -19.98 -12.05 17.10
N LEU A 47 -19.22 -13.14 16.95
CA LEU A 47 -17.75 -13.10 17.02
C LEU A 47 -17.10 -12.37 15.82
N PHE A 48 -17.78 -12.33 14.67
CA PHE A 48 -17.26 -11.69 13.46
C PHE A 48 -17.45 -10.16 13.45
N VAL A 49 -18.44 -9.64 14.18
CA VAL A 49 -18.79 -8.21 14.22
C VAL A 49 -17.86 -7.38 15.13
N LEU A 50 -17.15 -8.02 16.06
CA LEU A 50 -16.28 -7.34 17.03
C LEU A 50 -14.82 -7.17 16.58
N ILE A 51 -14.47 -7.46 15.31
CA ILE A 51 -13.11 -7.25 14.82
C ILE A 51 -12.94 -5.75 14.48
N PRO A 52 -12.12 -4.98 15.22
CA PRO A 52 -11.85 -3.60 14.84
C PRO A 52 -11.06 -3.59 13.53
N SER A 53 -11.66 -3.04 12.46
CA SER A 53 -10.97 -2.71 11.21
C SER A 53 -10.04 -1.50 11.43
N SER A 54 -9.01 -1.64 12.27
CA SER A 54 -7.99 -0.62 12.46
C SER A 54 -6.78 -0.90 11.57
N ALA A 55 -6.94 -0.64 10.28
CA ALA A 55 -5.84 -0.45 9.35
C ALA A 55 -6.17 0.68 8.37
N ARG A 56 -6.27 1.91 8.88
CA ARG A 56 -6.01 3.08 8.03
C ARG A 56 -4.52 3.09 7.75
N ALA A 57 -4.10 2.43 6.68
CA ALA A 57 -2.80 2.71 6.09
C ALA A 57 -2.77 4.21 5.80
N ALA A 58 -1.88 4.95 6.46
CA ALA A 58 -1.58 6.29 6.01
C ALA A 58 -1.06 6.13 4.58
N GLU A 59 -1.83 6.60 3.60
CA GLU A 59 -1.36 6.72 2.22
C GLU A 59 -0.20 7.73 2.25
N ALA A 60 1.02 7.21 2.40
CA ALA A 60 2.18 7.97 1.98
C ALA A 60 1.93 8.30 0.50
N PRO A 61 1.98 9.58 0.09
CA PRO A 61 1.78 9.91 -1.30
C PRO A 61 2.77 9.08 -2.13
N PRO A 62 2.38 8.60 -3.33
CA PRO A 62 3.10 7.59 -4.12
C PRO A 62 4.53 7.97 -4.57
N PHE A 63 5.10 9.06 -4.05
CA PHE A 63 6.41 9.62 -4.37
C PHE A 63 7.12 10.22 -3.13
N ALA A 64 6.96 9.63 -1.95
CA ALA A 64 7.57 10.13 -0.73
C ALA A 64 9.04 9.67 -0.53
N MET A 65 9.92 9.89 -1.52
CA MET A 65 11.36 9.82 -1.27
C MET A 65 11.80 11.11 -0.56
N ARG A 66 11.96 11.07 0.76
CA ARG A 66 12.37 12.23 1.57
C ARG A 66 13.90 12.38 1.67
N PHE A 67 14.63 12.11 0.59
CA PHE A 67 16.06 12.37 0.57
C PHE A 67 16.30 13.80 0.13
N CYS A 68 16.90 14.60 1.01
CA CYS A 68 17.28 15.97 0.73
C CYS A 68 18.78 16.14 1.00
N ALA A 69 19.44 16.93 0.15
CA ALA A 69 20.86 17.29 0.31
C ALA A 69 21.10 18.68 -0.30
N PRO A 70 22.23 19.35 0.02
CA PRO A 70 22.61 20.57 -0.66
C PRO A 70 22.63 20.36 -2.19
N TRP A 71 22.05 21.28 -2.95
CA TRP A 71 21.85 21.10 -4.39
C TRP A 71 23.13 20.73 -5.13
N ASP A 72 24.25 21.40 -4.83
CA ASP A 72 25.52 21.12 -5.49
C ASP A 72 26.07 19.74 -5.18
N GLU A 73 25.85 19.22 -3.97
CA GLU A 73 26.25 17.87 -3.60
C GLU A 73 25.39 16.83 -4.31
N LEU A 74 24.06 17.00 -4.28
CA LEU A 74 23.13 16.10 -4.96
C LEU A 74 23.41 16.04 -6.46
N LYS A 75 23.51 17.20 -7.12
CA LYS A 75 23.83 17.31 -8.54
C LYS A 75 25.16 16.63 -8.89
N ARG A 76 26.22 16.87 -8.10
CA ARG A 76 27.52 16.20 -8.31
C ARG A 76 27.43 14.69 -8.13
N SER A 77 26.69 14.26 -7.13
CA SER A 77 26.45 12.84 -6.87
C SER A 77 25.73 12.15 -8.03
N LEU A 78 24.64 12.75 -8.53
CA LEU A 78 23.86 12.24 -9.65
C LEU A 78 24.69 12.21 -10.94
N ALA A 79 25.44 13.28 -11.21
CA ALA A 79 26.34 13.33 -12.36
C ALA A 79 27.44 12.25 -12.32
N ARG A 80 28.00 11.95 -11.13
CA ARG A 80 29.02 10.91 -11.00
C ARG A 80 28.46 9.49 -11.08
N ARG A 81 27.28 9.25 -10.49
CA ARG A 81 26.72 7.90 -10.35
C ARG A 81 25.89 7.46 -11.56
N TYR A 82 25.16 8.40 -12.16
CA TYR A 82 24.16 8.12 -13.18
C TYR A 82 24.39 8.93 -14.47
N HIS A 83 25.43 9.78 -14.49
CA HIS A 83 25.65 10.73 -15.59
C HIS A 83 24.49 11.71 -15.80
N GLU A 84 23.62 11.84 -14.80
CA GLU A 84 22.47 12.72 -14.87
C GLU A 84 22.91 14.19 -14.77
N VAL A 85 22.42 15.00 -15.70
CA VAL A 85 22.61 16.46 -15.71
C VAL A 85 21.25 17.16 -15.81
N PRO A 86 21.12 18.41 -15.32
CA PRO A 86 19.87 19.15 -15.43
C PRO A 86 19.45 19.37 -16.88
N ILE A 87 18.24 18.93 -17.23
CA ILE A 87 17.66 19.04 -18.59
C ILE A 87 16.40 19.93 -18.63
N GLY A 88 15.85 20.29 -17.47
CA GLY A 88 14.64 21.08 -17.40
C GLY A 88 14.31 21.55 -15.99
N GLY A 89 13.25 22.34 -15.87
CA GLY A 89 12.77 22.82 -14.59
C GLY A 89 11.78 23.97 -14.71
N GLY A 90 11.29 24.42 -13.57
CA GLY A 90 10.32 25.50 -13.47
C GLY A 90 10.17 26.00 -12.04
N VAL A 91 9.48 27.12 -11.89
CA VAL A 91 9.09 27.64 -10.58
C VAL A 91 7.86 26.88 -10.12
N VAL A 92 7.93 26.28 -8.93
CA VAL A 92 6.77 25.62 -8.30
C VAL A 92 5.96 26.66 -7.53
N ASP A 93 6.65 27.47 -6.73
CA ASP A 93 6.08 28.56 -5.94
C ASP A 93 7.14 29.63 -5.64
N ARG A 94 6.82 30.60 -4.78
CA ARG A 94 7.72 31.73 -4.44
C ARG A 94 9.04 31.30 -3.78
N SER A 95 9.08 30.13 -3.18
CA SER A 95 10.20 29.60 -2.40
C SER A 95 10.83 28.34 -2.99
N THR A 96 10.27 27.80 -4.07
CA THR A 96 10.63 26.47 -4.55
C THR A 96 10.73 26.44 -6.08
N ILE A 97 11.81 25.86 -6.59
CA ILE A 97 11.94 25.51 -8.01
C ILE A 97 12.03 24.00 -8.19
N ALA A 98 11.47 23.47 -9.27
CA ALA A 98 11.65 22.09 -9.69
C ALA A 98 12.82 22.00 -10.69
N ARG A 99 13.59 20.91 -10.61
CA ARG A 99 14.59 20.55 -11.59
C ARG A 99 14.46 19.09 -11.96
N LEU A 100 14.58 18.83 -13.25
CA LEU A 100 14.65 17.48 -13.79
C LEU A 100 16.05 17.25 -14.33
N LEU A 101 16.63 16.11 -13.96
CA LEU A 101 17.91 15.63 -14.42
C LEU A 101 17.73 14.30 -15.15
N ALA A 102 18.52 14.05 -16.18
CA ALA A 102 18.53 12.78 -16.91
C ALA A 102 19.93 12.46 -17.45
N SER A 103 20.21 11.17 -17.65
CA SER A 103 21.43 10.73 -18.34
C SER A 103 21.36 11.08 -19.84
N PRO A 104 22.51 11.20 -20.55
CA PRO A 104 22.51 11.61 -21.95
C PRO A 104 21.69 10.72 -22.88
N ASP A 105 21.57 9.44 -22.54
CA ASP A 105 20.81 8.42 -23.26
C ASP A 105 19.37 8.24 -22.72
N GLY A 106 18.98 9.01 -21.69
CA GLY A 106 17.67 8.88 -21.03
C GLY A 106 17.51 7.61 -20.19
N ALA A 107 18.55 6.79 -20.00
CA ALA A 107 18.46 5.55 -19.22
C ALA A 107 18.03 5.80 -17.76
N THR A 108 18.40 6.93 -17.17
CA THR A 108 18.03 7.32 -15.80
C THR A 108 17.53 8.75 -15.74
N TRP A 109 16.63 9.03 -14.80
CA TRP A 109 16.19 10.39 -14.50
C TRP A 109 15.87 10.59 -13.02
N THR A 110 16.01 11.85 -12.58
CA THR A 110 15.68 12.30 -11.23
C THR A 110 14.96 13.65 -11.26
N LEU A 111 13.81 13.74 -10.60
CA LEU A 111 13.07 14.97 -10.34
C LEU A 111 13.33 15.44 -8.90
N VAL A 112 13.72 16.70 -8.73
CA VAL A 112 13.93 17.33 -7.41
C VAL A 112 13.17 18.65 -7.30
N THR A 113 12.93 19.09 -6.08
CA THR A 113 12.65 20.50 -5.76
C THR A 113 13.77 21.12 -4.97
N ILE A 114 14.10 22.37 -5.24
CA ILE A 114 15.13 23.14 -4.54
C ILE A 114 14.44 24.34 -3.87
N ASP A 115 14.65 24.48 -2.56
CA ASP A 115 14.11 25.61 -1.79
C ASP A 115 15.10 26.80 -1.74
N THR A 116 14.68 27.88 -1.08
CA THR A 116 15.50 29.10 -0.90
C THR A 116 16.72 28.91 -0.01
N SER A 117 16.79 27.82 0.77
CA SER A 117 17.98 27.46 1.55
C SER A 117 19.04 26.73 0.70
N GLY A 118 18.69 26.38 -0.55
CA GLY A 118 19.57 25.63 -1.46
C GLY A 118 19.49 24.11 -1.26
N MET A 119 18.54 23.63 -0.46
CA MET A 119 18.32 22.21 -0.25
C MET A 119 17.49 21.62 -1.38
N ALA A 120 18.01 20.57 -2.01
CA ALA A 120 17.34 19.83 -3.06
C ALA A 120 16.76 18.52 -2.48
N CYS A 121 15.45 18.36 -2.56
CA CYS A 121 14.74 17.17 -2.14
C CYS A 121 14.28 16.37 -3.36
N MET A 122 14.62 15.08 -3.40
CA MET A 122 14.11 14.17 -4.43
C MET A 122 12.60 14.07 -4.36
N LYS A 123 11.97 14.08 -5.53
CA LYS A 123 10.53 13.87 -5.72
C LYS A 123 10.25 12.59 -6.49
N GLY A 124 11.13 12.23 -7.42
CA GLY A 124 11.02 10.98 -8.17
C GLY A 124 12.34 10.62 -8.81
N THR A 125 12.52 9.33 -9.05
CA THR A 125 13.64 8.77 -9.82
C THR A 125 13.11 7.65 -10.69
N GLY A 126 13.72 7.41 -11.83
CA GLY A 126 13.29 6.33 -12.71
C GLY A 126 14.23 6.09 -13.88
N THR A 127 13.70 5.39 -14.88
CA THR A 127 14.41 5.03 -16.11
C THR A 127 13.57 5.41 -17.33
N GLY A 128 14.19 5.38 -18.52
CA GLY A 128 13.49 5.58 -19.79
C GLY A 128 12.92 6.98 -19.96
N TRP A 129 13.73 8.01 -19.71
CA TRP A 129 13.35 9.40 -19.93
C TRP A 129 13.17 9.69 -21.42
N GLU A 130 12.01 10.22 -21.78
CA GLU A 130 11.69 10.71 -23.11
C GLU A 130 11.64 12.24 -23.12
N PRO A 131 12.44 12.94 -23.96
CA PRO A 131 12.39 14.38 -24.05
C PRO A 131 11.06 14.85 -24.67
N GLY A 132 10.38 15.77 -24.00
CA GLY A 132 9.23 16.47 -24.56
C GLY A 132 9.62 17.70 -25.39
N GLN A 133 8.76 18.11 -26.31
CA GLN A 133 8.84 19.40 -26.99
C GLN A 133 7.81 20.36 -26.42
N LEU A 134 8.18 21.61 -26.18
CA LEU A 134 7.22 22.64 -25.78
C LEU A 134 6.27 22.95 -26.94
N PRO A 135 4.96 23.12 -26.68
CA PRO A 135 4.03 23.62 -27.68
C PRO A 135 4.44 24.99 -28.22
N ILE A 136 4.13 25.26 -29.49
CA ILE A 136 4.36 26.59 -30.10
C ILE A 136 3.47 27.60 -29.38
N ARG A 137 4.07 28.67 -28.86
CA ARG A 137 3.31 29.77 -28.25
C ARG A 137 2.66 30.60 -29.35
N GLU A 138 1.38 30.35 -29.62
CA GLU A 138 0.59 31.23 -30.46
C GLU A 138 0.57 32.64 -29.85
N LYS A 139 0.83 33.66 -30.66
CA LYS A 139 0.85 35.05 -30.17
C LYS A 139 -0.55 35.39 -29.69
N ARG A 140 -0.69 35.62 -28.38
CA ARG A 140 -1.88 36.24 -27.80
C ARG A 140 -1.94 37.69 -28.28
N THR A 141 -2.65 37.91 -29.39
CA THR A 141 -3.04 39.22 -29.92
C THR A 141 -4.13 39.85 -29.06
#